data_AF-A0AAX6GYV8-F1
#
_entry.id   AF-A0AAX6GYV8-F1
#
_cell.length_a   1.000
_cell.length_b   1.000
_cell.length_c   1.000
_cell.angle_alpha   90.00
_cell.angle_beta   90.00
_cell.angle_gamma   90.00
#
_symmetry.space_group_name_H-M   'P 1'
#
loop_
_entity.id
_entity.type
_entity.pdbx_description
1 polymer ?
#
loop_
_entity_poly.entity_id
_entity_poly.type
_entity_poly.pdbx_seq_one_letter_code
_entity_poly.pdbx_strand_id
1 'polypeptide(L)'
;MAASALSKIERAHQMYREGNHGEALGLYTEALAMAKTKAQKIALHSNRAACFLKLHHFNKAAEECTSVLELDHQHTGALMLRAQTLVTLKEYQSALFDVNRLIELKPSSDVYQNLQSRLKTQLSLAPIPESEEESLDLEEEGGGGGGEEEGTTLTGEHKGEDPNMSPKAPVTLTQNLEAPPDVLPKGWGAIPKPSGHSALDYSRWDRVENDSSEEEDDEEEEQQPQYRFRVRTVGVRPVK
;
A
#
# COMPACT_ATOMS: atom_id res chain seq x y z
N MET A 1 -19.15 6.21 38.44
CA MET A 1 -19.08 5.86 37.00
C MET A 1 -17.69 6.12 36.39
N ALA A 2 -17.14 7.34 36.44
CA ALA A 2 -15.83 7.64 35.81
C ALA A 2 -14.63 6.85 36.39
N ALA A 3 -14.64 6.56 37.70
CA ALA A 3 -13.60 5.75 38.35
C ALA A 3 -13.50 4.32 37.77
N SER A 4 -14.62 3.75 37.31
CA SER A 4 -14.62 2.41 36.68
C SER A 4 -13.96 2.44 35.30
N ALA A 5 -14.20 3.49 34.50
CA ALA A 5 -13.56 3.63 33.18
C ALA A 5 -12.05 3.84 33.30
N LEU A 6 -11.60 4.69 34.23
CA LEU A 6 -10.17 4.92 34.47
C LEU A 6 -9.45 3.65 34.95
N SER A 7 -10.04 2.92 35.89
CA SER A 7 -9.49 1.65 36.37
C SER A 7 -9.35 0.61 35.24
N LYS A 8 -10.32 0.55 34.31
CA LYS A 8 -10.22 -0.34 33.14
C LYS A 8 -9.12 0.07 32.17
N ILE A 9 -8.92 1.38 31.96
CA ILE A 9 -7.83 1.91 31.12
C ILE A 9 -6.46 1.55 31.72
N GLU A 10 -6.29 1.75 33.03
CA GLU A 10 -5.05 1.39 33.73
C GLU A 10 -4.76 -0.11 33.61
N ARG A 11 -5.78 -0.95 33.80
CA ARG A 11 -5.66 -2.40 33.59
C ARG A 11 -5.31 -2.73 32.14
N ALA A 12 -5.94 -2.08 31.15
CA ALA A 12 -5.64 -2.29 29.74
C ALA A 12 -4.19 -1.92 29.39
N HIS A 13 -3.66 -0.82 29.96
CA HIS A 13 -2.25 -0.45 29.80
C HIS A 13 -1.33 -1.52 30.40
N GLN A 14 -1.69 -2.09 31.54
CA GLN A 14 -0.93 -3.17 32.15
C GLN A 14 -0.89 -4.41 31.23
N MET A 15 -2.05 -4.87 30.76
CA MET A 15 -2.15 -6.00 29.84
C MET A 15 -1.39 -5.75 28.53
N TYR A 16 -1.40 -4.52 28.02
CA TYR A 16 -0.63 -4.13 26.84
C TYR A 16 0.89 -4.27 27.07
N ARG A 17 1.39 -3.86 28.24
CA ARG A 17 2.81 -4.02 28.60
C ARG A 17 3.21 -5.48 28.80
N GLU A 18 2.28 -6.31 29.26
CA GLU A 18 2.47 -7.75 29.43
C GLU A 18 2.42 -8.54 28.10
N GLY A 19 2.07 -7.89 26.99
CA GLY A 19 1.95 -8.54 25.67
C GLY A 19 0.56 -9.13 25.39
N ASN A 20 -0.36 -9.06 26.35
CA ASN A 20 -1.72 -9.56 26.24
C ASN A 20 -2.61 -8.54 25.50
N HIS A 21 -2.31 -8.30 24.23
CA HIS A 21 -2.95 -7.27 23.42
C HIS A 21 -4.43 -7.55 23.12
N GLY A 22 -4.85 -8.82 23.05
CA GLY A 22 -6.26 -9.20 22.85
C GLY A 22 -7.15 -8.84 24.04
N GLU A 23 -6.69 -9.13 25.27
CA GLU A 23 -7.40 -8.76 26.49
C GLU A 23 -7.41 -7.24 26.69
N ALA A 24 -6.29 -6.57 26.38
CA ALA A 24 -6.21 -5.12 26.40
C ALA A 24 -7.27 -4.47 25.48
N LEU A 25 -7.48 -5.01 24.27
CA LEU A 25 -8.53 -4.56 23.37
C LEU A 25 -9.92 -4.66 23.98
N GLY A 26 -10.25 -5.78 24.63
CA GLY A 26 -11.53 -5.96 25.31
C GLY A 26 -11.77 -4.91 26.40
N LEU A 27 -10.75 -4.61 27.20
CA LEU A 27 -10.84 -3.57 28.22
C LEU A 27 -10.97 -2.17 27.60
N TYR A 28 -10.28 -1.88 26.51
CA TYR A 28 -10.42 -0.61 25.80
C TYR A 28 -11.78 -0.44 25.13
N THR A 29 -12.39 -1.51 24.60
CA THR A 29 -13.73 -1.44 23.99
C THR A 29 -14.79 -1.12 25.04
N GLU A 30 -14.70 -1.74 26.23
CA GLU A 30 -15.55 -1.41 27.36
C GLU A 30 -15.33 0.02 27.85
N ALA A 31 -14.07 0.47 27.93
CA ALA A 31 -13.74 1.85 28.31
C ALA A 31 -14.28 2.85 27.29
N LEU A 32 -14.26 2.52 25.99
CA LEU A 32 -14.80 3.34 24.90
C LEU A 32 -16.31 3.53 25.04
N ALA A 33 -17.05 2.48 25.40
CA ALA A 33 -18.48 2.56 25.65
C ALA A 33 -18.84 3.52 26.81
N MET A 34 -17.93 3.70 27.76
CA MET A 34 -18.09 4.62 28.89
C MET A 34 -17.52 6.02 28.64
N ALA A 35 -16.79 6.23 27.53
CA ALA A 35 -16.14 7.48 27.22
C ALA A 35 -17.16 8.56 26.83
N LYS A 36 -17.10 9.71 27.51
CA LYS A 36 -18.03 10.83 27.29
C LYS A 36 -17.41 11.97 26.51
N THR A 37 -16.11 12.20 26.70
CA THR A 37 -15.43 13.33 26.07
C THR A 37 -14.75 12.92 24.77
N LYS A 38 -14.65 13.87 23.83
CA LYS A 38 -13.92 13.68 22.58
C LYS A 38 -12.47 13.27 22.81
N ALA A 39 -11.79 13.93 23.76
CA ALA A 39 -10.40 13.63 24.12
C ALA A 39 -10.23 12.19 24.64
N GLN A 40 -11.16 11.68 25.45
CA GLN A 40 -11.14 10.29 25.90
C GLN A 40 -11.31 9.32 24.74
N LYS A 41 -12.25 9.58 23.84
CA LYS A 41 -12.46 8.74 22.65
C LYS A 41 -11.23 8.70 21.76
N ILE A 42 -10.60 9.85 21.50
CA ILE A 42 -9.36 9.95 20.73
C ILE A 42 -8.27 9.06 21.36
N ALA A 43 -8.00 9.23 22.65
CA ALA A 43 -6.97 8.44 23.33
C ALA A 43 -7.25 6.93 23.29
N LEU A 44 -8.51 6.53 23.48
CA LEU A 44 -8.91 5.13 23.46
C LEU A 44 -8.81 4.49 22.07
N HIS A 45 -9.23 5.19 21.01
CA HIS A 45 -9.06 4.72 19.64
C HIS A 45 -7.56 4.62 19.27
N SER A 46 -6.73 5.59 19.66
CA SER A 46 -5.28 5.52 19.46
C SER A 46 -4.66 4.30 20.17
N ASN A 47 -5.07 4.01 21.41
CA ASN A 47 -4.58 2.85 22.15
C ASN A 47 -5.05 1.52 21.53
N ARG A 48 -6.30 1.46 21.03
CA ARG A 48 -6.80 0.30 20.29
C ARG A 48 -6.04 0.09 18.99
N ALA A 49 -5.76 1.15 18.23
CA ALA A 49 -4.93 1.09 17.02
C ALA A 49 -3.55 0.46 17.33
N ALA A 50 -2.90 0.89 18.41
CA ALA A 50 -1.63 0.31 18.85
C ALA A 50 -1.74 -1.19 19.18
N CYS A 51 -2.83 -1.61 19.82
CA CYS A 51 -3.07 -3.04 20.08
C CYS A 51 -3.27 -3.84 18.80
N PHE A 52 -4.06 -3.33 17.85
CA PHE A 52 -4.26 -3.99 16.56
C PHE A 52 -2.96 -4.11 15.75
N LEU A 53 -2.09 -3.10 15.82
CA LEU A 53 -0.76 -3.17 15.20
C LEU A 53 0.09 -4.28 15.81
N LYS A 54 0.07 -4.44 17.13
CA LYS A 54 0.78 -5.53 17.81
C LYS A 54 0.21 -6.91 17.48
N LEU A 55 -1.08 -6.98 17.16
CA LEU A 55 -1.75 -8.20 16.70
C LEU A 55 -1.68 -8.41 15.19
N HIS A 56 -0.94 -7.57 14.44
CA HIS A 56 -0.84 -7.61 12.99
C HIS A 56 -2.19 -7.47 12.24
N HIS A 57 -3.21 -6.92 12.89
CA HIS A 57 -4.49 -6.60 12.27
C HIS A 57 -4.47 -5.19 11.67
N PHE A 58 -3.67 -5.02 10.62
CA PHE A 58 -3.40 -3.69 10.02
C PHE A 58 -4.65 -2.96 9.50
N ASN A 59 -5.61 -3.67 8.89
CA ASN A 59 -6.86 -3.05 8.42
C ASN A 59 -7.64 -2.41 9.59
N LYS A 60 -7.82 -3.15 10.69
CA LYS A 60 -8.49 -2.64 11.89
C LYS A 60 -7.71 -1.51 12.55
N ALA A 61 -6.38 -1.57 12.54
CA ALA A 61 -5.57 -0.46 13.04
C ALA A 61 -5.80 0.82 12.23
N ALA A 62 -5.90 0.72 10.90
CA ALA A 62 -6.20 1.86 10.04
C ALA A 62 -7.60 2.44 10.31
N GLU A 63 -8.61 1.59 10.52
CA GLU A 63 -9.98 2.00 10.92
C GLU A 63 -10.03 2.71 12.28
N GLU A 64 -9.28 2.25 13.27
CA GLU A 64 -9.19 2.96 14.55
C GLU A 64 -8.53 4.34 14.38
N CYS A 65 -7.52 4.44 13.50
CA CYS A 65 -6.94 5.73 13.16
C CYS A 65 -7.92 6.63 12.39
N THR A 66 -8.76 6.09 11.51
CA THR A 66 -9.80 6.90 10.83
C THR A 66 -10.79 7.45 11.83
N SER A 67 -11.22 6.65 12.81
CA SER A 67 -12.08 7.08 13.91
C SER A 67 -11.47 8.22 14.74
N VAL A 68 -10.15 8.20 14.96
CA VAL A 68 -9.45 9.34 15.59
C VAL A 68 -9.51 10.59 14.70
N LEU A 69 -9.30 10.44 13.40
CA LEU A 69 -9.25 11.57 12.45
C LEU A 69 -10.64 12.18 12.16
N GLU A 70 -11.71 11.41 12.29
CA GLU A 70 -13.09 11.92 12.28
C GLU A 70 -13.35 12.84 13.47
N LEU A 71 -12.77 12.53 14.62
CA LEU A 71 -12.82 13.39 15.79
C LEU A 71 -11.87 14.58 15.60
N ASP A 72 -10.57 14.34 15.47
CA ASP A 72 -9.55 15.36 15.30
C ASP A 72 -8.83 15.20 13.95
N HIS A 73 -9.27 16.00 12.99
CA HIS A 73 -8.79 15.93 11.63
C HIS A 73 -7.32 16.38 11.47
N GLN A 74 -6.74 17.13 12.42
CA GLN A 74 -5.32 17.52 12.38
C GLN A 74 -4.46 16.69 13.33
N HIS A 75 -4.98 15.54 13.80
CA HIS A 75 -4.25 14.70 14.75
C HIS A 75 -3.01 14.07 14.10
N THR A 76 -1.87 14.74 14.24
CA THR A 76 -0.61 14.33 13.60
C THR A 76 -0.19 12.90 13.96
N GLY A 77 -0.46 12.44 15.18
CA GLY A 77 -0.16 11.07 15.60
C GLY A 77 -0.96 10.02 14.84
N ALA A 78 -2.26 10.24 14.61
CA ALA A 78 -3.12 9.30 13.88
C ALA A 78 -2.85 9.34 12.38
N LEU A 79 -2.58 10.51 11.80
CA LEU A 79 -2.16 10.61 10.40
C LEU A 79 -0.87 9.80 10.16
N MET A 80 0.12 9.95 11.05
CA MET A 80 1.38 9.21 10.92
C MET A 80 1.18 7.71 11.11
N LEU A 81 0.42 7.32 12.14
CA LEU A 81 0.16 5.91 12.42
C LEU A 81 -0.63 5.25 11.28
N ARG A 82 -1.64 5.93 10.75
CA ARG A 82 -2.42 5.45 9.60
C ARG A 82 -1.57 5.34 8.35
N ALA A 83 -0.78 6.36 8.02
CA ALA A 83 0.14 6.31 6.89
C ALA A 83 1.09 5.10 6.99
N GLN A 84 1.73 4.88 8.14
CA GLN A 84 2.62 3.75 8.34
C GLN A 84 1.90 2.40 8.22
N THR A 85 0.65 2.31 8.70
CA THR A 85 -0.19 1.12 8.59
C THR A 85 -0.58 0.85 7.13
N LEU A 86 -0.97 1.89 6.39
CA LEU A 86 -1.31 1.80 4.97
C LEU A 86 -0.10 1.37 4.12
N VAL A 87 1.11 1.80 4.49
CA VAL A 87 2.35 1.31 3.88
C VAL A 87 2.52 -0.20 4.09
N THR A 88 2.22 -0.72 5.30
CA THR A 88 2.27 -2.17 5.54
C THR A 88 1.21 -2.93 4.74
N LEU A 89 0.08 -2.30 4.44
CA LEU A 89 -0.98 -2.81 3.57
C LEU A 89 -0.68 -2.64 2.08
N LYS A 90 0.44 -2.00 1.70
CA LYS A 90 0.81 -1.62 0.33
C LYS A 90 -0.15 -0.63 -0.34
N GLU A 91 -0.97 0.06 0.45
CA GLU A 91 -1.86 1.13 -0.02
C GLU A 91 -1.09 2.46 -0.08
N TYR A 92 -0.14 2.55 -1.00
CA TYR A 92 0.80 3.68 -1.05
C TYR A 92 0.14 5.01 -1.41
N GLN A 93 -0.93 5.00 -2.23
CA GLN A 93 -1.66 6.22 -2.59
C GLN A 93 -2.34 6.86 -1.36
N SER A 94 -3.09 6.05 -0.61
CA SER A 94 -3.75 6.46 0.64
C SER A 94 -2.73 6.92 1.68
N ALA A 95 -1.61 6.21 1.82
CA ALA A 95 -0.52 6.61 2.70
C ALA A 95 0.09 7.97 2.30
N LEU A 96 0.29 8.20 1.00
CA LEU A 96 0.85 9.45 0.49
C LEU A 96 -0.08 10.65 0.78
N PHE A 97 -1.40 10.44 0.66
CA PHE A 97 -2.38 11.47 1.02
C PHE A 97 -2.23 11.93 2.48
N ASP A 98 -2.11 10.99 3.41
CA ASP A 98 -1.94 11.31 4.84
C ASP A 98 -0.60 12.01 5.12
N VAL A 99 0.47 11.60 4.45
CA VAL A 99 1.79 12.20 4.58
C VAL A 99 1.81 13.63 4.01
N ASN A 100 1.13 13.89 2.90
CA ASN A 100 1.00 15.24 2.36
C ASN A 100 0.32 16.17 3.37
N ARG A 101 -0.76 15.69 3.99
CA ARG A 101 -1.44 16.44 5.06
C ARG A 101 -0.54 16.70 6.26
N LEU A 102 0.31 15.74 6.64
CA LEU A 102 1.30 15.94 7.69
C LEU A 102 2.32 17.03 7.35
N ILE A 103 2.77 17.08 6.09
CA ILE A 103 3.69 18.11 5.59
C ILE A 103 3.02 19.49 5.59
N GLU A 104 1.75 19.59 5.21
CA GLU A 104 0.98 20.83 5.30
C GLU A 104 0.90 21.35 6.75
N LEU A 105 0.72 20.46 7.72
CA LEU A 105 0.65 20.82 9.14
C LEU A 105 2.03 21.18 9.72
N LYS A 106 3.10 20.48 9.30
CA LYS A 106 4.47 20.66 9.80
C LYS A 106 5.46 20.53 8.63
N PRO A 107 5.67 21.60 7.85
CA PRO A 107 6.50 21.55 6.64
C PRO A 107 7.99 21.34 6.92
N SER A 108 8.45 21.72 8.11
CA SER A 108 9.86 21.63 8.52
C SER A 108 10.31 20.22 8.94
N SER A 109 9.43 19.20 8.88
CA SER A 109 9.79 17.86 9.35
C SER A 109 10.42 17.02 8.23
N ASP A 110 11.72 16.78 8.34
CA ASP A 110 12.46 15.90 7.42
C ASP A 110 11.91 14.47 7.43
N VAL A 111 11.38 14.00 8.57
CA VAL A 111 10.75 12.67 8.69
C VAL A 111 9.61 12.51 7.69
N TYR A 112 8.77 13.54 7.53
CA TYR A 112 7.61 13.48 6.65
C TYR A 112 8.01 13.59 5.18
N GLN A 113 8.98 14.45 4.87
CA GLN A 113 9.53 14.58 3.52
C GLN A 113 10.21 13.29 3.07
N ASN A 114 11.01 12.67 3.94
CA ASN A 114 11.66 11.39 3.66
C ASN A 114 10.64 10.26 3.43
N LEU A 115 9.58 10.20 4.25
CA LEU A 115 8.50 9.23 4.04
C LEU A 115 7.78 9.49 2.71
N GLN A 116 7.46 10.74 2.38
CA GLN A 116 6.82 11.12 1.13
C GLN A 116 7.66 10.69 -0.09
N SER A 117 8.96 10.97 -0.08
CA SER A 117 9.88 10.58 -1.16
C SER A 117 9.91 9.06 -1.34
N ARG A 118 10.00 8.30 -0.25
CA ARG A 118 9.94 6.83 -0.29
C ARG A 118 8.63 6.32 -0.90
N LEU A 119 7.49 6.91 -0.54
CA LEU A 119 6.19 6.52 -1.09
C LEU A 119 6.06 6.83 -2.57
N LYS A 120 6.56 7.99 -3.01
CA LYS A 120 6.60 8.36 -4.43
C LYS A 120 7.44 7.38 -5.24
N THR A 121 8.60 6.96 -4.71
CA THR A 121 9.41 5.92 -5.35
C THR A 121 8.66 4.58 -5.43
N GLN A 122 8.01 4.14 -4.34
CA GLN A 122 7.22 2.89 -4.35
C GLN A 122 6.08 2.93 -5.38
N LEU A 123 5.41 4.07 -5.52
CA LEU A 123 4.37 4.26 -6.54
C LEU A 123 4.92 4.24 -7.95
N SER A 124 6.11 4.83 -8.18
CA SER A 124 6.78 4.79 -9.48
C SER A 124 7.30 3.40 -9.85
N LEU A 125 7.58 2.54 -8.86
CA LEU A 125 8.05 1.18 -9.06
C LEU A 125 6.91 0.16 -9.17
N ALA A 126 5.67 0.56 -8.86
CA ALA A 126 4.53 -0.32 -9.00
C ALA A 126 4.42 -0.75 -10.48
N PRO A 127 4.32 -2.06 -10.77
CA PRO A 127 4.14 -2.54 -12.13
C PRO A 127 2.95 -1.82 -12.77
N ILE A 128 3.13 -1.34 -14.00
CA ILE A 128 2.03 -0.87 -14.83
C ILE A 128 1.01 -2.01 -14.85
N PRO A 129 -0.26 -1.80 -14.46
CA PRO A 129 -1.26 -2.84 -14.61
C PRO A 129 -1.27 -3.21 -16.08
N GLU A 130 -0.87 -4.44 -16.40
CA GLU A 130 -1.13 -5.05 -17.69
C GLU A 130 -2.64 -4.92 -17.85
N SER A 131 -3.04 -4.01 -18.74
CA SER A 131 -4.43 -3.70 -19.03
C SER A 131 -5.16 -5.01 -19.18
N GLU A 132 -6.21 -5.21 -18.38
CA GLU A 132 -7.18 -6.27 -18.59
C GLU A 132 -7.58 -6.19 -20.07
N GLU A 133 -7.12 -7.14 -20.87
CA GLU A 133 -7.51 -7.23 -22.27
C GLU A 133 -9.03 -7.30 -22.28
N GLU A 134 -9.61 -6.21 -22.77
CA GLU A 134 -11.01 -6.08 -23.12
C GLU A 134 -11.30 -7.25 -24.07
N SER A 135 -11.86 -8.33 -23.53
CA SER A 135 -12.33 -9.46 -24.32
C SER A 135 -13.49 -8.94 -25.16
N LEU A 136 -13.16 -8.45 -26.36
CA LEU A 136 -14.10 -8.23 -27.44
C LEU A 136 -14.67 -9.60 -27.81
N ASP A 137 -15.73 -9.98 -27.11
CA ASP A 137 -16.62 -11.04 -27.55
C ASP A 137 -17.20 -10.58 -28.89
N LEU A 138 -16.56 -11.04 -29.98
CA LEU A 138 -17.14 -11.02 -31.31
C LEU A 138 -18.35 -11.96 -31.27
N GLU A 139 -19.53 -11.39 -31.12
CA GLU A 139 -20.79 -12.09 -31.44
C GLU A 139 -20.73 -12.47 -32.92
N GLU A 140 -20.47 -13.75 -33.22
CA GLU A 140 -20.68 -14.30 -34.55
C GLU A 140 -22.18 -14.28 -34.85
N GLU A 141 -22.57 -13.45 -35.82
CA GLU A 141 -23.84 -13.60 -36.51
C GLU A 141 -23.89 -14.95 -37.24
N GLY A 142 -24.50 -15.94 -36.61
CA GLY A 142 -24.95 -17.19 -37.23
C GLY A 142 -26.46 -17.16 -37.46
N GLY A 143 -26.89 -16.66 -38.62
CA GLY A 143 -28.28 -16.77 -39.06
C GLY A 143 -28.70 -18.21 -39.37
N GLY A 144 -29.97 -18.54 -39.11
CA GLY A 144 -30.61 -19.69 -39.75
C GLY A 144 -31.78 -20.36 -39.01
N GLY A 145 -32.99 -19.80 -39.17
CA GLY A 145 -34.16 -20.56 -39.63
C GLY A 145 -35.04 -21.37 -38.64
N GLY A 146 -36.25 -20.85 -38.38
CA GLY A 146 -37.50 -21.49 -38.85
C GLY A 146 -38.35 -22.36 -37.89
N GLY A 147 -39.65 -22.03 -37.81
CA GLY A 147 -40.77 -22.90 -37.37
C GLY A 147 -41.39 -22.49 -36.02
N GLU A 148 -42.40 -21.62 -35.97
CA GLU A 148 -43.86 -21.94 -36.01
C GLU A 148 -44.33 -22.95 -34.94
N GLU A 149 -45.13 -22.51 -33.97
CA GLU A 149 -46.56 -22.86 -33.85
C GLU A 149 -47.24 -22.22 -32.61
N GLU A 150 -48.56 -22.11 -32.72
CA GLU A 150 -49.51 -21.25 -32.01
C GLU A 150 -49.93 -21.73 -30.61
N GLY A 151 -50.57 -20.84 -29.83
CA GLY A 151 -51.35 -21.24 -28.65
C GLY A 151 -51.77 -20.14 -27.66
N THR A 152 -52.76 -19.33 -28.05
CA THR A 152 -53.93 -18.89 -27.22
C THR A 152 -53.94 -19.29 -25.72
N THR A 153 -54.21 -18.47 -24.69
CA THR A 153 -55.33 -17.54 -24.42
C THR A 153 -55.24 -16.99 -22.96
N LEU A 154 -55.63 -15.72 -22.75
CA LEU A 154 -56.50 -15.15 -21.67
C LEU A 154 -56.09 -15.37 -20.17
N THR A 155 -56.15 -14.44 -19.20
CA THR A 155 -56.85 -13.17 -18.92
C THR A 155 -56.19 -12.54 -17.69
N GLY A 156 -56.26 -11.22 -17.49
CA GLY A 156 -56.00 -10.64 -16.16
C GLY A 156 -55.73 -9.15 -16.16
N GLU A 157 -56.80 -8.37 -16.30
CA GLU A 157 -56.82 -6.91 -16.16
C GLU A 157 -56.39 -6.48 -14.74
N HIS A 158 -55.54 -5.46 -14.63
CA HIS A 158 -55.66 -4.47 -13.55
C HIS A 158 -55.13 -3.12 -14.04
N LYS A 159 -56.05 -2.17 -14.04
CA LYS A 159 -55.98 -0.82 -14.59
C LYS A 159 -55.41 0.13 -13.53
N GLY A 160 -54.40 0.91 -13.89
CA GLY A 160 -53.87 2.02 -13.10
C GLY A 160 -53.18 3.00 -14.04
N GLU A 161 -53.82 4.14 -14.25
CA GLU A 161 -53.53 5.16 -15.26
C GLU A 161 -52.43 6.14 -14.80
N ASP A 162 -51.44 6.35 -15.70
CA ASP A 162 -50.76 7.61 -16.09
C ASP A 162 -49.96 8.50 -15.08
N PRO A 163 -49.03 9.38 -15.54
CA PRO A 163 -48.25 9.40 -16.79
C PRO A 163 -46.75 9.76 -16.62
N ASN A 164 -45.96 9.41 -17.65
CA ASN A 164 -44.90 10.25 -18.24
C ASN A 164 -43.75 10.77 -17.35
N MET A 165 -42.66 9.99 -17.26
CA MET A 165 -41.31 10.54 -17.14
C MET A 165 -40.34 9.70 -17.99
N SER A 166 -40.01 10.21 -19.18
CA SER A 166 -38.94 9.70 -20.03
C SER A 166 -37.60 9.72 -19.29
N PRO A 167 -36.82 8.62 -19.27
CA PRO A 167 -35.42 8.70 -18.88
C PRO A 167 -34.63 9.37 -20.02
N LYS A 168 -34.06 10.54 -19.74
CA LYS A 168 -33.13 11.21 -20.65
C LYS A 168 -31.88 10.35 -20.79
N ALA A 169 -31.66 9.85 -22.00
CA ALA A 169 -30.37 9.31 -22.43
C ALA A 169 -29.27 10.39 -22.30
N PRO A 170 -28.02 10.01 -21.97
CA PRO A 170 -26.91 10.95 -22.04
C PRO A 170 -26.65 11.30 -23.51
N VAL A 171 -26.68 12.60 -23.80
CA VAL A 171 -26.30 13.14 -25.10
C VAL A 171 -24.78 13.00 -25.25
N THR A 172 -24.36 12.04 -26.07
CA THR A 172 -23.01 11.97 -26.64
C THR A 172 -22.83 13.15 -27.59
N LEU A 173 -22.05 14.14 -27.18
CA LEU A 173 -21.52 15.16 -28.09
C LEU A 173 -20.20 14.64 -28.68
N THR A 174 -20.29 13.70 -29.62
CA THR A 174 -19.19 13.38 -30.53
C THR A 174 -18.99 14.57 -31.47
N GLN A 175 -17.98 15.39 -31.20
CA GLN A 175 -17.47 16.32 -32.20
C GLN A 175 -16.58 15.52 -33.17
N ASN A 176 -17.09 15.35 -34.39
CA ASN A 176 -16.34 14.98 -35.57
C ASN A 176 -15.12 15.91 -35.71
N LEU A 177 -13.92 15.35 -35.58
CA LEU A 177 -12.72 15.88 -36.21
C LEU A 177 -12.29 14.84 -37.25
N GLU A 178 -12.62 15.16 -38.48
CA GLU A 178 -12.23 14.47 -39.71
C GLU A 178 -10.72 14.19 -39.72
N ALA A 179 -10.36 12.92 -39.88
CA ALA A 179 -8.99 12.49 -40.06
C ALA A 179 -8.47 12.89 -41.45
N PRO A 180 -7.24 13.42 -41.59
CA PRO A 180 -6.58 13.56 -42.88
C PRO A 180 -6.11 12.20 -43.41
N PRO A 181 -6.11 11.97 -44.74
CA PRO A 181 -5.88 10.65 -45.32
C PRO A 181 -4.40 10.26 -45.34
N ASP A 182 -4.18 8.96 -45.12
CA ASP A 182 -3.07 8.13 -45.59
C ASP A 182 -1.65 8.70 -45.57
N VAL A 183 -0.94 8.44 -44.46
CA VAL A 183 0.52 8.30 -44.50
C VAL A 183 0.90 6.98 -43.81
N LEU A 184 1.27 6.00 -44.62
CA LEU A 184 1.86 4.71 -44.24
C LEU A 184 2.96 4.86 -43.17
N PRO A 185 3.08 3.94 -42.18
CA PRO A 185 4.09 4.05 -41.14
C PRO A 185 5.47 3.76 -41.73
N LYS A 186 6.31 4.80 -41.84
CA LYS A 186 7.75 4.64 -42.05
C LYS A 186 8.33 3.99 -40.80
N GLY A 187 9.02 2.87 -40.99
CA GLY A 187 9.56 2.02 -39.94
C GLY A 187 10.47 2.75 -38.94
N TRP A 188 10.77 2.04 -37.86
CA TRP A 188 11.67 2.44 -36.78
C TRP A 188 13.00 2.99 -37.33
N GLY A 189 13.06 4.32 -37.47
CA GLY A 189 14.28 5.03 -37.82
C GLY A 189 15.24 4.97 -36.63
N ALA A 190 16.49 4.59 -36.89
CA ALA A 190 17.54 4.53 -35.89
C ALA A 190 17.68 5.87 -35.16
N ILE A 191 17.57 5.84 -33.82
CA ILE A 191 17.81 7.01 -32.96
C ILE A 191 19.26 7.45 -33.19
N PRO A 192 19.53 8.70 -33.60
CA PRO A 192 20.89 9.18 -33.78
C PRO A 192 21.62 9.16 -32.44
N LYS A 193 22.82 8.58 -32.42
CA LYS A 193 23.67 8.52 -31.22
C LYS A 193 23.96 9.96 -30.75
N PRO A 194 23.84 10.29 -29.46
CA PRO A 194 24.16 11.62 -28.96
C PRO A 194 25.65 11.90 -29.24
N SER A 195 25.91 12.96 -30.00
CA SER A 195 27.27 13.43 -30.25
C SER A 195 27.80 14.11 -28.99
N GLY A 196 28.78 13.51 -28.34
CA GLY A 196 29.59 14.24 -27.35
C GLY A 196 29.67 13.67 -25.94
N HIS A 197 29.60 12.34 -25.75
CA HIS A 197 30.12 11.74 -24.52
C HIS A 197 31.28 10.78 -24.82
N SER A 198 32.48 11.34 -24.68
CA SER A 198 33.69 10.72 -24.15
C SER A 198 34.13 9.41 -24.80
N ALA A 199 35.12 9.50 -25.70
CA ALA A 199 36.07 8.42 -25.91
C ALA A 199 36.89 8.25 -24.62
N LEU A 200 36.31 7.56 -23.64
CA LEU A 200 37.07 7.06 -22.49
C LEU A 200 38.04 6.02 -23.05
N ASP A 201 39.32 6.39 -23.10
CA ASP A 201 40.40 5.47 -23.40
C ASP A 201 40.57 4.52 -22.20
N TYR A 202 39.95 3.34 -22.31
CA TYR A 202 40.05 2.28 -21.31
C TYR A 202 41.46 1.67 -21.21
N SER A 203 42.40 2.06 -22.07
CA SER A 203 43.80 1.59 -22.02
C SER A 203 44.58 2.13 -20.81
N ARG A 204 43.99 3.05 -20.03
CA ARG A 204 44.61 3.64 -18.83
C ARG A 204 44.33 2.85 -17.53
N TRP A 205 43.46 1.85 -17.55
CA TRP A 205 43.11 1.06 -16.36
C TRP A 205 43.96 -0.20 -16.14
N ASP A 206 44.85 -0.52 -17.08
CA ASP A 206 45.67 -1.75 -17.06
C ASP A 206 47.07 -1.59 -16.44
N ARG A 207 47.29 -0.49 -15.69
CA ARG A 207 48.56 -0.22 -15.02
C ARG A 207 48.34 0.23 -13.58
N VAL A 208 47.65 -0.60 -12.81
CA VAL A 208 47.80 -0.59 -11.36
C VAL A 208 49.04 -1.43 -11.08
N GLU A 209 50.20 -0.76 -11.02
CA GLU A 209 51.37 -1.37 -10.38
C GLU A 209 50.99 -1.58 -8.91
N ASN A 210 51.08 -2.84 -8.46
CA ASN A 210 50.96 -3.18 -7.05
C ASN A 210 52.11 -2.47 -6.30
N ASP A 211 51.83 -1.27 -5.81
CA ASP A 211 52.63 -0.65 -4.75
C ASP A 211 52.24 -1.32 -3.44
N SER A 212 52.81 -2.50 -3.25
CA SER A 212 52.89 -3.18 -1.97
C SER A 212 54.01 -2.50 -1.18
N SER A 213 53.73 -1.32 -0.64
CA SER A 213 54.53 -0.72 0.43
C SER A 213 53.95 -1.16 1.77
N GLU A 214 54.68 -2.07 2.40
CA GLU A 214 54.62 -2.37 3.83
C GLU A 214 54.91 -1.08 4.60
N GLU A 215 53.99 -0.62 5.46
CA GLU A 215 54.36 0.13 6.66
C GLU A 215 53.53 -0.34 7.85
N GLU A 216 54.27 -0.44 8.96
CA GLU A 216 53.99 -1.13 10.22
C GLU A 216 53.11 -0.29 11.16
N ASP A 217 52.48 -1.03 12.07
CA ASP A 217 52.11 -0.64 13.45
C ASP A 217 51.24 0.60 13.70
N ASP A 218 50.00 0.34 14.13
CA ASP A 218 49.52 0.88 15.40
C ASP A 218 48.44 -0.04 16.00
N GLU A 219 48.70 -0.48 17.23
CA GLU A 219 47.90 -1.38 18.05
C GLU A 219 46.59 -0.71 18.52
N GLU A 220 45.43 -1.20 18.08
CA GLU A 220 44.18 -1.04 18.84
C GLU A 220 43.48 -2.39 18.98
N GLU A 221 43.48 -2.90 20.21
CA GLU A 221 42.82 -4.12 20.65
C GLU A 221 41.29 -4.05 20.45
N GLU A 222 40.77 -4.63 19.37
CA GLU A 222 39.38 -5.06 19.30
C GLU A 222 39.27 -6.57 19.06
N GLN A 223 38.96 -7.28 20.14
CA GLN A 223 38.80 -8.74 20.21
C GLN A 223 37.72 -9.22 19.23
N GLN A 224 38.14 -9.82 18.10
CA GLN A 224 37.24 -10.55 17.21
C GLN A 224 36.96 -11.97 17.74
N PRO A 225 35.71 -12.46 17.63
CA PRO A 225 35.32 -13.75 18.19
C PRO A 225 35.96 -14.93 17.42
N GLN A 226 36.74 -15.73 18.13
CA GLN A 226 37.47 -16.88 17.58
C GLN A 226 36.52 -18.07 17.38
N TYR A 227 35.96 -18.23 16.17
CA TYR A 227 35.17 -19.40 15.81
C TYR A 227 36.07 -20.61 15.54
N ARG A 228 36.07 -21.58 16.46
CA ARG A 228 36.83 -22.84 16.34
C ARG A 228 35.94 -23.98 15.86
N PHE A 229 36.01 -24.31 14.58
CA PHE A 229 35.36 -25.51 14.04
C PHE A 229 36.12 -26.77 14.48
N ARG A 230 35.47 -27.64 15.26
CA ARG A 230 36.03 -28.97 15.61
C ARG A 230 35.53 -29.98 14.60
N VAL A 231 36.37 -30.34 13.63
CA VAL A 231 36.13 -31.49 12.74
C VAL A 231 36.32 -32.77 13.56
N ARG A 232 35.24 -33.51 13.81
CA ARG A 232 35.31 -34.85 14.39
C ARG A 232 35.44 -35.86 13.25
N THR A 233 36.62 -36.43 13.06
CA THR A 233 36.80 -37.57 12.16
C THR A 233 36.23 -38.82 12.81
N VAL A 234 35.15 -39.37 12.27
CA VAL A 234 34.59 -40.66 12.66
C VAL A 234 35.51 -41.76 12.09
N GLY A 235 36.26 -42.44 12.95
CA GLY A 235 37.15 -43.52 12.54
C GLY A 235 36.37 -44.75 12.03
N VAL A 236 36.64 -45.16 10.80
CA VAL A 236 36.11 -46.40 10.21
C VAL A 236 36.93 -47.58 10.75
N ARG A 237 36.27 -48.56 11.38
CA ARG A 237 36.93 -49.79 11.87
C ARG A 237 36.97 -50.84 10.75
N PRO A 238 38.10 -51.53 10.53
CA PRO A 238 38.16 -52.63 9.57
C PRO A 238 37.49 -53.89 10.12
N VAL A 239 36.72 -54.56 9.27
CA VAL A 239 36.05 -55.84 9.55
C VAL A 239 37.04 -56.98 9.28
N LYS A 240 37.16 -57.92 10.22
CA LYS A 240 37.89 -59.19 10.05
C LYS A 240 36.92 -60.29 9.61
#